data_AF-A0A803JCC2-F1
#
_entry.id   AF-A0A803JCC2-F1
#
_cell.length_a   1.000
_cell.length_b   1.000
_cell.length_c   1.000
_cell.angle_alpha   90.00
_cell.angle_beta   90.00
_cell.angle_gamma   90.00
#
_symmetry.space_group_name_H-M   'P 1'
#
loop_
_entity.id
_entity.type
_entity.pdbx_description
1 polymer ?
#
loop_
_entity_poly.entity_id
_entity_poly.type
_entity_poly.pdbx_seq_one_letter_code
_entity_poly.pdbx_strand_id
1 'polypeptide(L)'
;MKVGPVLYQVRPGDITKEPSDVIVSSSNQNFTLKLGVSKAILEAAGPSVDTECALSRAQPHKGFIVTRGGNLQCKWILHVVGSTDTTQIKSSVIEALKECGRLKAKSVAFPAIGTGVGAAPASAVADAMLGAVEDYVTSQPVQSLQEVKIIIFQQQVLNEFYTSMKRKEGSNPSAPKLLPGQIPWALPFPDYWDEMETVLYKEVPLDPAGKEYKQVEALVQRSCAVKILTITRIQNKHLWQNYQIRKQSIDAKNKQWVNEKQLFHGTQELTIKSINQNGFNRSYAGMNAASFGKGTYFAVDAAYSANDTYSKPGPNGQKYMYLARVLTGLSCLGNKAMISPPSRSASDPTDLYDSASNNPAAPNMFVIFNDVQAYPEYLISFTP
;
A
#
# COMPACT_ATOMS: atom_id res chain seq x y z
N MET A 1 11.80 -13.00 -12.71
CA MET A 1 13.15 -13.19 -13.27
C MET A 1 13.67 -14.61 -13.09
N LYS A 2 14.68 -15.02 -13.86
CA LYS A 2 15.57 -16.13 -13.46
C LYS A 2 16.70 -15.57 -12.61
N VAL A 3 17.07 -16.26 -11.55
CA VAL A 3 18.27 -16.03 -10.73
C VAL A 3 19.05 -17.33 -10.75
N GLY A 4 20.04 -17.43 -11.63
CA GLY A 4 20.67 -18.72 -11.98
C GLY A 4 19.61 -19.77 -12.37
N PRO A 5 19.61 -20.98 -11.76
CA PRO A 5 18.60 -22.00 -12.04
C PRO A 5 17.21 -21.65 -11.48
N VAL A 6 17.12 -20.80 -10.45
CA VAL A 6 15.89 -20.51 -9.70
C VAL A 6 15.00 -19.55 -10.49
N LEU A 7 13.70 -19.84 -10.55
CA LEU A 7 12.66 -18.92 -11.02
C LEU A 7 12.17 -18.07 -9.86
N TYR A 8 12.59 -16.80 -9.81
CA TYR A 8 12.13 -15.82 -8.84
C TYR A 8 10.88 -15.09 -9.37
N GLN A 9 9.81 -15.14 -8.58
CA GLN A 9 8.50 -14.62 -8.93
C GLN A 9 7.99 -13.65 -7.85
N VAL A 10 7.41 -12.55 -8.28
CA VAL A 10 6.60 -11.65 -7.44
C VAL A 10 5.14 -11.82 -7.89
N ARG A 11 4.21 -12.05 -6.96
CA ARG A 11 2.79 -12.30 -7.27
C ARG A 11 1.84 -11.59 -6.28
N PRO A 12 0.70 -11.05 -6.75
CA PRO A 12 -0.43 -10.75 -5.89
C PRO A 12 -0.98 -12.05 -5.29
N GLY A 13 -1.37 -12.05 -4.01
CA GLY A 13 -2.12 -13.18 -3.45
C GLY A 13 -2.17 -13.26 -1.93
N ASP A 14 -2.97 -14.21 -1.44
CA ASP A 14 -2.96 -14.71 -0.07
C ASP A 14 -1.99 -15.89 0.02
N ILE A 15 -0.94 -15.76 0.85
CA ILE A 15 0.08 -16.80 1.03
C ILE A 15 -0.49 -18.10 1.63
N THR A 16 -1.63 -18.05 2.32
CA THR A 16 -2.30 -19.26 2.82
C THR A 16 -2.94 -20.10 1.70
N LYS A 17 -2.99 -19.58 0.47
CA LYS A 17 -3.58 -20.23 -0.71
C LYS A 17 -2.56 -20.61 -1.78
N GLU A 18 -1.32 -20.10 -1.73
CA GLU A 18 -0.28 -20.41 -2.74
C GLU A 18 0.28 -21.84 -2.53
N PRO A 19 0.19 -22.74 -3.53
CA PRO A 19 0.80 -24.06 -3.45
C PRO A 19 2.33 -23.96 -3.55
N SER A 20 3.05 -24.45 -2.54
CA SER A 20 4.53 -24.51 -2.52
C SER A 20 5.00 -25.62 -1.58
N ASP A 21 6.19 -26.20 -1.79
CA ASP A 21 6.73 -27.20 -0.84
C ASP A 21 6.93 -26.60 0.56
N VAL A 22 7.32 -25.32 0.62
CA VAL A 22 7.53 -24.56 1.86
C VAL A 22 6.73 -23.25 1.83
N ILE A 23 6.12 -22.88 2.94
CA ILE A 23 5.63 -21.50 3.21
C ILE A 23 6.47 -20.91 4.35
N VAL A 24 6.83 -19.62 4.26
CA VAL A 24 7.58 -18.92 5.31
C VAL A 24 6.65 -18.02 6.13
N SER A 25 6.75 -18.12 7.45
CA SER A 25 6.01 -17.28 8.40
C SER A 25 6.96 -16.31 9.10
N SER A 26 6.64 -15.02 9.10
CA SER A 26 7.40 -13.98 9.81
C SER A 26 6.86 -13.80 11.22
N SER A 27 7.50 -14.42 12.21
CA SER A 27 7.07 -14.46 13.61
C SER A 27 7.93 -13.58 14.53
N ASN A 28 7.75 -13.71 15.85
CA ASN A 28 8.60 -13.07 16.88
C ASN A 28 9.68 -14.05 17.39
N GLN A 29 10.61 -13.58 18.24
CA GLN A 29 11.70 -14.41 18.80
C GLN A 29 11.23 -15.67 19.55
N ASN A 30 9.99 -15.68 20.07
CA ASN A 30 9.41 -16.78 20.83
C ASN A 30 8.48 -17.67 19.99
N PHE A 31 8.39 -17.42 18.68
CA PHE A 31 7.48 -18.04 17.71
C PHE A 31 5.99 -18.06 18.11
N THR A 32 5.54 -17.05 18.89
CA THR A 32 4.15 -16.91 19.36
C THR A 32 3.32 -15.87 18.60
N LEU A 33 3.86 -15.27 17.53
CA LEU A 33 3.23 -14.09 16.91
C LEU A 33 1.92 -14.46 16.20
N LYS A 34 0.78 -14.10 16.79
CA LYS A 34 -0.55 -14.20 16.17
C LYS A 34 -1.04 -12.84 15.65
N LEU A 35 -0.17 -12.14 14.93
CA LEU A 35 -0.45 -10.89 14.22
C LEU A 35 0.01 -10.96 12.76
N GLY A 36 -0.61 -10.14 11.90
CA GLY A 36 -0.25 -10.03 10.49
C GLY A 36 -0.28 -11.38 9.75
N VAL A 37 0.74 -11.62 8.92
CA VAL A 37 0.85 -12.85 8.12
C VAL A 37 1.00 -14.12 8.98
N SER A 38 1.70 -14.03 10.12
CA SER A 38 1.85 -15.16 11.03
C SER A 38 0.51 -15.58 11.65
N LYS A 39 -0.40 -14.62 11.90
CA LYS A 39 -1.78 -14.95 12.27
C LYS A 39 -2.50 -15.75 11.19
N ALA A 40 -2.50 -15.23 9.95
CA ALA A 40 -3.20 -15.85 8.84
C ALA A 40 -2.67 -17.26 8.53
N ILE A 41 -1.35 -17.45 8.56
CA ILE A 41 -0.71 -18.76 8.38
C ILE A 41 -1.13 -19.74 9.48
N LEU A 42 -1.09 -19.35 10.76
CA LEU A 42 -1.47 -20.24 11.88
C LEU A 42 -2.98 -20.56 11.88
N GLU A 43 -3.85 -19.57 11.63
CA GLU A 43 -5.30 -19.78 11.52
C GLU A 43 -5.67 -20.70 10.35
N ALA A 44 -4.99 -20.57 9.21
CA ALA A 44 -5.23 -21.40 8.03
C ALA A 44 -4.56 -22.79 8.11
N ALA A 45 -3.45 -22.94 8.83
CA ALA A 45 -2.77 -24.23 9.03
C ALA A 45 -3.43 -25.10 10.12
N GLY A 46 -4.01 -24.48 11.14
CA GLY A 46 -4.71 -25.17 12.23
C GLY A 46 -3.86 -25.53 13.45
N PRO A 47 -4.50 -26.05 14.52
CA PRO A 47 -3.91 -26.13 15.87
C PRO A 47 -2.78 -27.16 16.03
N SER A 48 -2.59 -28.07 15.06
CA SER A 48 -1.42 -28.95 15.02
C SER A 48 -0.13 -28.15 14.86
N VAL A 49 -0.13 -27.11 14.03
CA VAL A 49 1.05 -26.26 13.80
C VAL A 49 1.37 -25.38 15.02
N ASP A 50 0.37 -24.85 15.73
CA ASP A 50 0.58 -24.21 17.03
C ASP A 50 1.27 -25.15 18.03
N THR A 51 0.88 -26.43 18.03
CA THR A 51 1.43 -27.47 18.90
C THR A 51 2.88 -27.82 18.53
N GLU A 52 3.16 -27.99 17.24
CA GLU A 52 4.53 -28.18 16.74
C GLU A 52 5.42 -26.97 17.07
N CYS A 53 4.94 -25.74 16.84
CA CYS A 53 5.64 -24.51 17.22
C CYS A 53 5.98 -24.48 18.73
N ALA A 54 5.03 -24.91 19.58
CA ALA A 54 5.23 -24.95 21.02
C ALA A 54 6.30 -25.96 21.45
N LEU A 55 6.46 -27.08 20.72
CA LEU A 55 7.50 -28.09 20.95
C LEU A 55 8.85 -27.64 20.38
N SER A 56 8.90 -27.14 19.14
CA SER A 56 10.15 -26.74 18.47
C SER A 56 10.85 -25.57 19.17
N ARG A 57 10.11 -24.60 19.71
CA ARG A 57 10.69 -23.47 20.46
C ARG A 57 11.23 -23.84 21.85
N ALA A 58 10.92 -25.05 22.35
CA ALA A 58 11.51 -25.57 23.58
C ALA A 58 12.88 -26.24 23.34
N GLN A 59 13.31 -26.32 22.07
CA GLN A 59 14.62 -26.84 21.65
C GLN A 59 15.53 -25.69 21.17
N PRO A 60 16.87 -25.83 21.24
CA PRO A 60 17.80 -24.82 20.72
C PRO A 60 17.60 -24.58 19.21
N HIS A 61 17.35 -23.32 18.81
CA HIS A 61 16.99 -22.96 17.43
C HIS A 61 17.84 -21.82 16.85
N LYS A 62 18.21 -21.91 15.57
CA LYS A 62 19.07 -20.94 14.87
C LYS A 62 18.29 -19.81 14.21
N GLY A 63 17.48 -19.09 14.98
CA GLY A 63 16.66 -17.97 14.48
C GLY A 63 15.42 -18.34 13.66
N PHE A 64 15.16 -19.64 13.46
CA PHE A 64 13.95 -20.16 12.85
C PHE A 64 13.57 -21.53 13.44
N ILE A 65 12.31 -21.93 13.27
CA ILE A 65 11.81 -23.29 13.51
C ILE A 65 11.05 -23.82 12.28
N VAL A 66 10.94 -25.15 12.17
CA VAL A 66 10.26 -25.83 11.06
C VAL A 66 9.14 -26.71 11.60
N THR A 67 7.96 -26.61 10.99
CA THR A 67 6.76 -27.40 11.32
C THR A 67 6.13 -27.95 10.04
N ARG A 68 5.17 -28.87 10.13
CA ARG A 68 4.34 -29.33 9.01
C ARG A 68 3.44 -28.21 8.47
N GLY A 69 2.90 -28.42 7.26
CA GLY A 69 1.92 -27.51 6.64
C GLY A 69 0.55 -27.44 7.33
N GLY A 70 0.21 -28.44 8.16
CA GLY A 70 -1.16 -28.58 8.70
C GLY A 70 -2.16 -28.69 7.55
N ASN A 71 -3.16 -27.80 7.53
CA ASN A 71 -4.19 -27.71 6.49
C ASN A 71 -3.77 -26.86 5.26
N LEU A 72 -2.55 -26.30 5.22
CA LEU A 72 -2.07 -25.53 4.07
C LEU A 72 -1.66 -26.42 2.89
N GLN A 73 -1.62 -25.83 1.70
CA GLN A 73 -1.08 -26.46 0.48
C GLN A 73 0.47 -26.46 0.45
N CYS A 74 1.09 -26.85 1.57
CA CYS A 74 2.54 -27.02 1.69
C CYS A 74 2.94 -28.22 2.54
N LYS A 75 4.20 -28.67 2.42
CA LYS A 75 4.75 -29.77 3.22
C LYS A 75 5.27 -29.26 4.57
N TRP A 76 5.82 -28.05 4.57
CA TRP A 76 6.49 -27.43 5.72
C TRP A 76 6.15 -25.95 5.85
N ILE A 77 6.13 -25.45 7.09
CA ILE A 77 6.13 -24.02 7.40
C ILE A 77 7.45 -23.71 8.12
N LEU A 78 8.18 -22.73 7.59
CA LEU A 78 9.42 -22.19 8.12
C LEU A 78 9.10 -20.90 8.86
N HIS A 79 9.04 -20.95 10.19
CA HIS A 79 8.77 -19.76 11.01
C HIS A 79 10.11 -19.10 11.32
N VAL A 80 10.35 -17.95 10.68
CA VAL A 80 11.56 -17.13 10.88
C VAL A 80 11.26 -15.99 11.84
N VAL A 81 12.26 -15.52 12.59
CA VAL A 81 12.13 -14.26 13.34
C VAL A 81 12.08 -13.10 12.33
N GLY A 82 10.97 -12.37 12.34
CA GLY A 82 10.80 -11.16 11.53
C GLY A 82 11.62 -9.99 12.07
N SER A 83 12.14 -9.16 11.16
CA SER A 83 12.84 -7.92 11.47
C SER A 83 12.39 -6.81 10.52
N THR A 84 12.76 -5.57 10.86
CA THR A 84 12.64 -4.38 10.00
C THR A 84 14.00 -3.93 9.44
N ASP A 85 15.09 -4.48 9.95
CA ASP A 85 16.45 -4.27 9.45
C ASP A 85 16.71 -5.11 8.19
N THR A 86 17.16 -4.47 7.11
CA THR A 86 17.36 -5.12 5.80
C THR A 86 18.50 -6.14 5.80
N THR A 87 19.52 -5.98 6.63
CA THR A 87 20.62 -6.94 6.79
C THR A 87 20.12 -8.21 7.47
N GLN A 88 19.31 -8.06 8.52
CA GLN A 88 18.67 -9.17 9.22
C GLN A 88 17.64 -9.88 8.32
N ILE A 89 16.82 -9.14 7.57
CA ILE A 89 15.89 -9.72 6.58
C ILE A 89 16.65 -10.53 5.53
N LYS A 90 17.75 -9.99 4.98
CA LYS A 90 18.60 -10.70 4.01
C LYS A 90 19.16 -12.00 4.60
N SER A 91 19.65 -11.97 5.84
CA SER A 91 20.14 -13.14 6.57
C SER A 91 19.05 -14.20 6.78
N SER A 92 17.88 -13.82 7.29
CA SER A 92 16.74 -14.72 7.52
C SER A 92 16.25 -15.40 6.23
N VAL A 93 16.27 -14.71 5.09
CA VAL A 93 15.92 -15.30 3.79
C VAL A 93 17.01 -16.29 3.33
N ILE A 94 18.30 -15.97 3.48
CA ILE A 94 19.41 -16.89 3.15
C ILE A 94 19.32 -18.19 3.98
N GLU A 95 19.08 -18.10 5.29
CA GLU A 95 18.94 -19.30 6.14
C GLU A 95 17.68 -20.12 5.80
N ALA A 96 16.55 -19.46 5.51
CA ALA A 96 15.34 -20.15 5.04
C ALA A 96 15.58 -20.88 3.70
N LEU A 97 16.33 -20.30 2.76
CA LEU A 97 16.70 -20.93 1.50
C LEU A 97 17.67 -22.12 1.70
N LYS A 98 18.62 -22.03 2.63
CA LYS A 98 19.48 -23.16 3.04
C LYS A 98 18.65 -24.32 3.58
N GLU A 99 17.70 -24.05 4.46
CA GLU A 99 16.81 -25.07 5.00
C GLU A 99 15.88 -25.67 3.94
N CYS A 100 15.38 -24.87 2.98
CA CYS A 100 14.65 -25.39 1.82
C CYS A 100 15.49 -26.41 1.01
N GLY A 101 16.79 -26.15 0.84
CA GLY A 101 17.74 -27.09 0.25
C GLY A 101 17.90 -28.37 1.07
N ARG A 102 18.04 -28.25 2.40
CA ARG A 102 18.15 -29.40 3.33
C ARG A 102 16.88 -30.27 3.33
N LEU A 103 15.71 -29.65 3.23
CA LEU A 103 14.40 -30.29 3.09
C LEU A 103 14.13 -30.85 1.68
N LYS A 104 15.05 -30.65 0.72
CA LYS A 104 14.93 -31.00 -0.70
C LYS A 104 13.68 -30.41 -1.37
N ALA A 105 13.24 -29.24 -0.91
CA ALA A 105 12.09 -28.52 -1.45
C ALA A 105 12.37 -27.99 -2.87
N LYS A 106 11.34 -28.01 -3.72
CA LYS A 106 11.36 -27.45 -5.08
C LYS A 106 10.83 -26.01 -5.13
N SER A 107 9.95 -25.62 -4.22
CA SER A 107 9.33 -24.30 -4.22
C SER A 107 9.15 -23.74 -2.80
N VAL A 108 9.38 -22.44 -2.64
CA VAL A 108 9.15 -21.71 -1.39
C VAL A 108 8.36 -20.44 -1.64
N ALA A 109 7.34 -20.21 -0.82
CA ALA A 109 6.58 -18.96 -0.77
C ALA A 109 7.01 -18.13 0.45
N PHE A 110 7.48 -16.91 0.20
CA PHE A 110 7.79 -15.90 1.20
C PHE A 110 6.74 -14.77 1.20
N PRO A 111 6.39 -14.20 2.36
CA PRO A 111 5.73 -12.92 2.46
C PRO A 111 6.76 -11.78 2.37
N ALA A 112 6.31 -10.55 2.15
CA ALA A 112 7.15 -9.37 2.35
C ALA A 112 7.48 -9.19 3.85
N ILE A 113 8.65 -9.65 4.28
CA ILE A 113 9.06 -9.66 5.70
C ILE A 113 9.22 -8.21 6.20
N GLY A 114 8.69 -7.91 7.38
CA GLY A 114 8.83 -6.58 8.02
C GLY A 114 7.91 -5.48 7.48
N THR A 115 7.41 -5.53 6.24
CA THR A 115 6.62 -4.44 5.63
C THR A 115 5.20 -4.28 6.19
N GLY A 116 4.70 -5.30 6.91
CA GLY A 116 3.37 -5.29 7.54
C GLY A 116 3.38 -4.56 8.87
N VAL A 117 3.22 -5.30 9.98
CA VAL A 117 3.19 -4.76 11.35
C VAL A 117 4.48 -4.02 11.72
N GLY A 118 5.61 -4.35 11.10
CA GLY A 118 6.90 -3.66 11.30
C GLY A 118 7.06 -2.35 10.52
N ALA A 119 6.16 -2.04 9.58
CA ALA A 119 6.19 -0.83 8.74
C ALA A 119 7.54 -0.56 8.01
N ALA A 120 8.33 -1.60 7.73
CA ALA A 120 9.61 -1.44 7.02
C ALA A 120 9.38 -0.97 5.57
N PRO A 121 10.23 -0.07 5.01
CA PRO A 121 10.07 0.44 3.65
C PRO A 121 10.09 -0.69 2.60
N ALA A 122 8.98 -0.86 1.88
CA ALA A 122 8.77 -2.01 1.00
C ALA A 122 9.81 -2.14 -0.13
N SER A 123 10.32 -1.01 -0.64
CA SER A 123 11.41 -0.98 -1.62
C SER A 123 12.72 -1.54 -1.07
N ALA A 124 13.12 -1.13 0.14
CA ALA A 124 14.33 -1.59 0.81
C ALA A 124 14.23 -3.06 1.21
N VAL A 125 13.05 -3.52 1.64
CA VAL A 125 12.79 -4.96 1.87
C VAL A 125 12.86 -5.75 0.56
N ALA A 126 12.29 -5.24 -0.54
CA ALA A 126 12.32 -5.92 -1.83
C ALA A 126 13.76 -6.15 -2.32
N ASP A 127 14.60 -5.11 -2.30
CA ASP A 127 16.01 -5.23 -2.68
C ASP A 127 16.79 -6.17 -1.74
N ALA A 128 16.50 -6.14 -0.43
CA ALA A 128 17.12 -7.06 0.54
C ALA A 128 16.73 -8.52 0.31
N MET A 129 15.44 -8.80 0.05
CA MET A 129 14.93 -10.15 -0.19
C MET A 129 15.33 -10.70 -1.55
N LEU A 130 15.41 -9.88 -2.60
CA LEU A 130 15.93 -10.31 -3.91
C LEU A 130 17.45 -10.52 -3.84
N GLY A 131 18.18 -9.60 -3.20
CA GLY A 131 19.61 -9.77 -2.93
C GLY A 131 19.92 -11.02 -2.10
N ALA A 132 19.05 -11.43 -1.18
CA ALA A 132 19.19 -12.69 -0.45
C ALA A 132 19.15 -13.93 -1.37
N VAL A 133 18.29 -13.90 -2.40
CA VAL A 133 18.18 -15.00 -3.38
C VAL A 133 19.38 -14.99 -4.33
N GLU A 134 19.87 -13.83 -4.75
CA GLU A 134 21.11 -13.70 -5.53
C GLU A 134 22.33 -14.25 -4.77
N ASP A 135 22.54 -13.82 -3.52
CA ASP A 135 23.61 -14.33 -2.65
C ASP A 135 23.50 -15.84 -2.42
N TYR A 136 22.29 -16.36 -2.18
CA TYR A 136 22.07 -17.80 -1.99
C TYR A 136 22.40 -18.62 -3.26
N VAL A 137 21.99 -18.14 -4.43
CA VAL A 137 22.25 -18.80 -5.72
C VAL A 137 23.72 -18.74 -6.14
N THR A 138 24.43 -17.68 -5.78
CA THR A 138 25.84 -17.49 -6.14
C THR A 138 26.83 -18.11 -5.16
N SER A 139 26.47 -18.24 -3.88
CA SER A 139 27.36 -18.80 -2.85
C SER A 139 27.47 -20.33 -2.85
N GLN A 140 26.51 -21.06 -3.46
CA GLN A 140 26.53 -22.53 -3.48
C GLN A 140 25.68 -23.13 -4.62
N PRO A 141 26.01 -24.34 -5.15
CA PRO A 141 25.20 -24.99 -6.17
C PRO A 141 23.79 -25.35 -5.69
N VAL A 142 22.77 -24.73 -6.28
CA VAL A 142 21.35 -25.00 -5.95
C VAL A 142 20.89 -26.31 -6.60
N GLN A 143 20.58 -27.32 -5.78
CA GLN A 143 20.23 -28.67 -6.26
C GLN A 143 18.72 -28.89 -6.42
N SER A 144 17.92 -28.65 -5.37
CA SER A 144 16.48 -28.99 -5.36
C SER A 144 15.56 -27.82 -5.72
N LEU A 145 15.95 -26.59 -5.34
CA LEU A 145 15.06 -25.44 -5.37
C LEU A 145 14.92 -24.87 -6.79
N GLN A 146 13.68 -24.82 -7.27
CA GLN A 146 13.32 -24.42 -8.64
C GLN A 146 12.54 -23.10 -8.67
N GLU A 147 11.72 -22.82 -7.65
CA GLU A 147 10.93 -21.59 -7.54
C GLU A 147 11.11 -20.89 -6.18
N VAL A 148 11.28 -19.57 -6.23
CA VAL A 148 11.13 -18.68 -5.06
C VAL A 148 10.04 -17.69 -5.39
N LYS A 149 8.96 -17.68 -4.61
CA LYS A 149 7.77 -16.85 -4.82
C LYS A 149 7.65 -15.85 -3.69
N ILE A 150 7.57 -14.56 -3.99
CA ILE A 150 7.13 -13.55 -3.03
C ILE A 150 5.64 -13.31 -3.25
N ILE A 151 4.83 -13.69 -2.26
CA ILE A 151 3.36 -13.58 -2.30
C ILE A 151 2.95 -12.37 -1.47
N ILE A 152 2.31 -11.40 -2.12
CA ILE A 152 2.06 -10.08 -1.53
C ILE A 152 0.58 -9.72 -1.65
N PHE A 153 -0.06 -9.55 -0.50
CA PHE A 153 -1.49 -9.21 -0.41
C PHE A 153 -1.78 -7.72 -0.66
N GLN A 154 -0.83 -6.83 -0.36
CA GLN A 154 -1.01 -5.38 -0.49
C GLN A 154 -0.44 -4.86 -1.82
N GLN A 155 -1.28 -4.26 -2.67
CA GLN A 155 -0.87 -3.74 -3.99
C GLN A 155 0.32 -2.75 -3.91
N GLN A 156 0.34 -1.87 -2.90
CA GLN A 156 1.43 -0.91 -2.70
C GLN A 156 2.80 -1.60 -2.47
N VAL A 157 2.83 -2.66 -1.66
CA VAL A 157 4.05 -3.46 -1.42
C VAL A 157 4.41 -4.28 -2.66
N LEU A 158 3.39 -4.79 -3.36
CA LEU A 158 3.56 -5.57 -4.59
C LEU A 158 4.24 -4.74 -5.70
N ASN A 159 3.86 -3.47 -5.85
CA ASN A 159 4.46 -2.55 -6.81
C ASN A 159 5.98 -2.37 -6.54
N GLU A 160 6.39 -2.16 -5.29
CA GLU A 160 7.81 -2.02 -4.93
C GLU A 160 8.63 -3.28 -5.23
N PHE A 161 8.08 -4.47 -4.96
CA PHE A 161 8.75 -5.73 -5.29
C PHE A 161 8.85 -5.98 -6.80
N TYR A 162 7.85 -5.58 -7.60
CA TYR A 162 7.97 -5.59 -9.07
C TYR A 162 9.03 -4.61 -9.56
N THR A 163 9.10 -3.39 -8.99
CA THR A 163 10.12 -2.38 -9.33
C THR A 163 11.54 -2.87 -9.03
N SER A 164 11.77 -3.47 -7.86
CA SER A 164 13.04 -4.09 -7.49
C SER A 164 13.43 -5.21 -8.47
N MET A 165 12.52 -6.16 -8.74
CA MET A 165 12.77 -7.25 -9.68
C MET A 165 13.08 -6.73 -11.10
N LYS A 166 12.37 -5.69 -11.58
CA LYS A 166 12.62 -5.12 -12.91
C LYS A 166 13.95 -4.38 -13.01
N ARG A 167 14.30 -3.58 -11.99
CA ARG A 167 15.62 -2.96 -11.84
C ARG A 167 16.76 -3.99 -11.88
N LYS A 168 16.53 -5.18 -11.30
CA LYS A 168 17.50 -6.30 -11.27
C LYS A 168 17.54 -7.16 -12.53
N GLU A 169 16.50 -7.20 -13.36
CA GLU A 169 16.48 -7.89 -14.67
C GLU A 169 17.35 -7.20 -15.75
N GLY A 170 18.32 -6.36 -15.37
CA GLY A 170 19.11 -5.53 -16.30
C GLY A 170 18.26 -4.53 -17.11
N SER A 171 16.98 -4.42 -16.79
CA SER A 171 16.00 -3.66 -17.54
C SER A 171 15.95 -2.24 -16.99
N ASN A 172 16.66 -1.33 -17.68
CA ASN A 172 16.35 0.10 -17.63
C ASN A 172 14.83 0.25 -17.84
N PRO A 173 14.07 0.97 -16.98
CA PRO A 173 12.65 0.72 -16.72
C PRO A 173 11.74 0.99 -17.91
N SER A 174 11.69 0.00 -18.80
CA SER A 174 10.92 -0.02 -20.03
C SER A 174 9.68 -0.88 -19.79
N ALA A 175 8.56 -0.18 -19.59
CA ALA A 175 7.18 -0.25 -20.27
C ALA A 175 7.25 -1.78 -20.78
N PRO A 176 6.71 -2.79 -20.05
CA PRO A 176 7.04 -4.19 -20.31
C PRO A 176 6.68 -4.58 -21.75
N LYS A 177 7.55 -5.37 -22.39
CA LYS A 177 7.34 -5.90 -23.76
C LYS A 177 6.16 -6.87 -23.81
N LEU A 178 4.96 -6.29 -23.86
CA LEU A 178 3.74 -6.92 -24.35
C LEU A 178 3.89 -7.21 -25.85
N LEU A 179 3.05 -8.12 -26.36
CA LEU A 179 2.99 -8.45 -27.78
C LEU A 179 2.56 -7.20 -28.60
N PRO A 180 2.88 -7.12 -29.91
CA PRO A 180 2.51 -5.97 -30.74
C PRO A 180 0.98 -5.83 -30.89
N GLY A 181 0.36 -5.06 -30.00
CA GLY A 181 -1.11 -5.04 -29.86
C GLY A 181 -1.63 -4.09 -28.76
N GLN A 182 -1.30 -2.80 -28.86
CA GLN A 182 -2.03 -1.67 -28.23
C GLN A 182 -2.36 -1.74 -26.71
N ILE A 183 -1.36 -1.57 -25.83
CA ILE A 183 -1.59 -0.97 -24.49
C ILE A 183 -0.45 0.00 -24.13
N PRO A 184 -0.72 1.31 -23.88
CA PRO A 184 0.28 2.26 -23.41
C PRO A 184 0.48 2.12 -21.89
N TRP A 185 1.49 1.34 -21.46
CA TRP A 185 1.70 0.98 -20.05
C TRP A 185 2.36 2.05 -19.16
N ALA A 186 2.65 3.24 -19.67
CA ALA A 186 3.00 4.42 -18.87
C ALA A 186 1.86 5.44 -18.93
N LEU A 187 1.16 5.63 -17.82
CA LEU A 187 0.11 6.65 -17.70
C LEU A 187 0.78 8.03 -17.62
N PRO A 188 0.40 8.99 -18.48
CA PRO A 188 1.05 10.30 -18.50
C PRO A 188 0.84 11.05 -17.18
N PHE A 189 1.87 11.81 -16.80
CA PHE A 189 1.69 12.89 -15.83
C PHE A 189 0.89 14.01 -16.49
N PRO A 190 0.12 14.81 -15.74
CA PRO A 190 -0.70 15.85 -16.33
C PRO A 190 0.12 16.94 -17.03
N ASP A 191 -0.32 17.40 -18.19
CA ASP A 191 0.41 18.38 -19.02
C ASP A 191 0.60 19.76 -18.34
N TYR A 192 -0.09 20.01 -17.23
CA TYR A 192 0.06 21.22 -16.40
C TYR A 192 1.14 21.11 -15.32
N TRP A 193 1.73 19.92 -15.09
CA TRP A 193 2.84 19.74 -14.16
C TRP A 193 4.12 20.41 -14.69
N ASP A 194 4.87 21.04 -13.77
CA ASP A 194 6.23 21.45 -14.03
C ASP A 194 7.10 20.26 -14.46
N GLU A 195 8.17 20.56 -15.20
CA GLU A 195 9.29 19.63 -15.31
C GLU A 195 9.82 19.24 -13.91
N MET A 196 9.99 17.93 -13.75
CA MET A 196 10.46 17.28 -12.53
C MET A 196 11.81 16.58 -12.72
N GLU A 197 12.43 16.67 -13.90
CA GLU A 197 13.69 15.99 -14.23
C GLU A 197 13.70 14.52 -13.70
N THR A 198 14.74 14.17 -12.94
CA THR A 198 14.91 12.90 -12.23
C THR A 198 14.15 12.82 -10.90
N VAL A 199 13.70 13.93 -10.29
CA VAL A 199 13.06 13.87 -8.97
C VAL A 199 11.67 13.23 -9.02
N LEU A 200 11.34 12.50 -7.96
CA LEU A 200 10.08 11.75 -7.83
C LEU A 200 8.97 12.57 -7.16
N TYR A 201 9.35 13.71 -6.57
CA TYR A 201 8.55 14.56 -5.71
C TYR A 201 8.97 16.01 -5.91
N LYS A 202 8.02 16.93 -6.13
CA LYS A 202 8.22 18.38 -6.23
C LYS A 202 7.01 19.10 -5.63
N GLU A 203 7.27 20.16 -4.87
CA GLU A 203 6.26 21.13 -4.45
C GLU A 203 6.38 22.36 -5.34
N VAL A 204 5.26 22.83 -5.90
CA VAL A 204 5.22 23.98 -6.81
C VAL A 204 4.26 25.04 -6.26
N PRO A 205 4.78 26.12 -5.66
CA PRO A 205 3.96 27.30 -5.35
C PRO A 205 3.37 27.88 -6.64
N LEU A 206 2.05 28.04 -6.69
CA LEU A 206 1.36 28.62 -7.83
C LEU A 206 1.37 30.16 -7.76
N ASP A 207 1.56 30.81 -8.91
CA ASP A 207 1.41 32.26 -9.07
C ASP A 207 -0.03 32.71 -8.73
N PRO A 208 -0.25 33.64 -7.78
CA PRO A 208 -1.56 34.20 -7.45
C PRO A 208 -2.30 34.89 -8.61
N ALA A 209 -1.60 35.30 -9.67
CA ALA A 209 -2.19 35.79 -10.92
C ALA A 209 -2.51 34.68 -11.93
N GLY A 210 -1.96 33.48 -11.73
CA GLY A 210 -2.09 32.33 -12.62
C GLY A 210 -3.50 31.73 -12.64
N LYS A 211 -3.92 31.27 -13.83
CA LYS A 211 -5.25 30.67 -14.08
C LYS A 211 -5.56 29.51 -13.12
N GLU A 212 -4.58 28.66 -12.84
CA GLU A 212 -4.71 27.49 -11.97
C GLU A 212 -4.93 27.88 -10.50
N TYR A 213 -4.16 28.84 -9.98
CA TYR A 213 -4.41 29.44 -8.67
C TYR A 213 -5.84 29.98 -8.59
N LYS A 214 -6.28 30.75 -9.60
CA LYS A 214 -7.66 31.27 -9.65
C LYS A 214 -8.73 30.19 -9.70
N GLN A 215 -8.46 29.04 -10.30
CA GLN A 215 -9.38 27.89 -10.28
C GLN A 215 -9.47 27.24 -8.89
N VAL A 216 -8.35 27.06 -8.18
CA VAL A 216 -8.34 26.49 -6.82
C VAL A 216 -8.90 27.48 -5.79
N GLU A 217 -8.55 28.77 -5.89
CA GLU A 217 -9.11 29.87 -5.09
C GLU A 217 -10.64 29.92 -5.22
N ALA A 218 -11.18 29.90 -6.45
CA ALA A 218 -12.61 29.89 -6.69
C ALA A 218 -13.32 28.62 -6.20
N LEU A 219 -12.62 27.49 -5.99
CA LEU A 219 -13.19 26.29 -5.37
C LEU A 219 -13.30 26.45 -3.84
N VAL A 220 -12.31 27.07 -3.18
CA VAL A 220 -12.35 27.39 -1.74
C VAL A 220 -13.47 28.41 -1.46
N GLN A 221 -13.47 29.52 -2.21
CA GLN A 221 -14.34 30.67 -1.96
C GLN A 221 -15.84 30.39 -2.18
N ARG A 222 -16.21 29.28 -2.84
CA ARG A 222 -17.62 28.82 -2.96
C ARG A 222 -18.30 28.54 -1.63
N SER A 223 -17.53 28.15 -0.62
CA SER A 223 -18.04 27.75 0.69
C SER A 223 -17.30 28.38 1.87
N CYS A 224 -16.07 28.86 1.67
CA CYS A 224 -15.20 29.34 2.74
C CYS A 224 -14.58 30.70 2.39
N ALA A 225 -15.01 31.74 3.10
CA ALA A 225 -14.35 33.04 3.10
C ALA A 225 -13.14 32.98 4.03
N VAL A 226 -11.94 32.91 3.46
CA VAL A 226 -10.65 32.84 4.16
C VAL A 226 -9.58 33.60 3.37
N LYS A 227 -8.57 34.13 4.06
CA LYS A 227 -7.40 34.71 3.41
C LYS A 227 -6.42 33.60 3.02
N ILE A 228 -6.44 33.18 1.76
CA ILE A 228 -5.41 32.30 1.20
C ILE A 228 -4.06 33.02 1.22
N LEU A 229 -3.02 32.33 1.70
CA LEU A 229 -1.64 32.80 1.73
C LEU A 229 -0.82 32.16 0.61
N THR A 230 -0.97 30.85 0.41
CA THR A 230 -0.33 30.10 -0.68
C THR A 230 -1.24 28.97 -1.18
N ILE A 231 -1.10 28.66 -2.47
CA ILE A 231 -1.56 27.40 -3.05
C ILE A 231 -0.34 26.72 -3.67
N THR A 232 -0.03 25.51 -3.22
CA THR A 232 1.12 24.71 -3.66
C THR A 232 0.60 23.44 -4.33
N ARG A 233 0.83 23.29 -5.64
CA ARG A 233 0.60 22.01 -6.33
C ARG A 233 1.62 20.99 -5.83
N ILE A 234 1.14 19.80 -5.48
CA ILE A 234 1.99 18.66 -5.15
C ILE A 234 2.16 17.82 -6.42
N GLN A 235 3.40 17.56 -6.80
CA GLN A 235 3.75 16.67 -7.90
C GLN A 235 4.51 15.46 -7.34
N ASN A 236 3.81 14.35 -7.13
CA ASN A 236 4.39 13.11 -6.61
C ASN A 236 4.14 11.99 -7.63
N LYS A 237 5.20 11.59 -8.35
CA LYS A 237 5.11 10.62 -9.47
C LYS A 237 4.52 9.28 -9.02
N HIS A 238 4.86 8.82 -7.81
CA HIS A 238 4.42 7.53 -7.28
C HIS A 238 2.95 7.55 -6.82
N LEU A 239 2.54 8.59 -6.10
CA LEU A 239 1.14 8.75 -5.68
C LEU A 239 0.22 8.92 -6.91
N TRP A 240 0.66 9.67 -7.93
CA TRP A 240 -0.11 9.85 -9.16
C TRP A 240 -0.31 8.55 -9.92
N GLN A 241 0.74 7.74 -10.09
CA GLN A 241 0.65 6.46 -10.79
C GLN A 241 -0.24 5.46 -10.05
N ASN A 242 -0.08 5.34 -8.72
CA ASN A 242 -0.95 4.49 -7.90
C ASN A 242 -2.42 4.94 -7.96
N TYR A 243 -2.67 6.25 -7.92
CA TYR A 243 -3.98 6.85 -8.06
C TYR A 243 -4.62 6.55 -9.43
N GLN A 244 -3.88 6.75 -10.53
CA GLN A 244 -4.41 6.54 -11.88
C GLN A 244 -4.66 5.05 -12.19
N ILE A 245 -3.84 4.13 -11.67
CA ILE A 245 -4.13 2.68 -11.75
C ILE A 245 -5.41 2.35 -10.99
N ARG A 246 -5.61 2.91 -9.79
CA ARG A 246 -6.86 2.73 -9.02
C ARG A 246 -8.06 3.37 -9.74
N LYS A 247 -7.87 4.51 -10.42
CA LYS A 247 -8.88 5.18 -11.22
C LYS A 247 -9.35 4.30 -12.37
N GLN A 248 -8.43 3.76 -13.17
CA GLN A 248 -8.76 2.82 -14.25
C GLN A 248 -9.53 1.59 -13.74
N SER A 249 -9.15 1.04 -12.59
CA SER A 249 -9.86 -0.08 -11.96
C SER A 249 -11.31 0.26 -11.58
N ILE A 250 -11.57 1.47 -11.05
CA ILE A 250 -12.92 1.90 -10.67
C ILE A 250 -13.73 2.32 -11.91
N ASP A 251 -13.12 3.00 -12.88
CA ASP A 251 -13.74 3.36 -14.17
C ASP A 251 -14.20 2.10 -14.94
N ALA A 252 -13.35 1.07 -15.02
CA ALA A 252 -13.71 -0.21 -15.64
C ALA A 252 -14.87 -0.91 -14.91
N LYS A 253 -14.91 -0.84 -13.57
CA LYS A 253 -15.97 -1.42 -12.74
C LYS A 253 -17.31 -0.68 -12.88
N ASN A 254 -17.26 0.65 -12.98
CA ASN A 254 -18.45 1.52 -12.86
C ASN A 254 -18.92 2.13 -14.20
N LYS A 255 -18.17 1.91 -15.29
CA LYS A 255 -18.52 2.33 -16.66
C LYS A 255 -18.74 3.85 -16.76
N GLN A 256 -19.96 4.30 -17.06
CA GLN A 256 -20.29 5.71 -17.31
C GLN A 256 -20.42 6.58 -16.04
N TRP A 257 -20.19 6.03 -14.85
CA TRP A 257 -20.28 6.78 -13.60
C TRP A 257 -19.14 7.81 -13.44
N VAL A 258 -19.44 8.98 -12.85
CA VAL A 258 -18.42 9.99 -12.53
C VAL A 258 -17.70 9.58 -11.24
N ASN A 259 -16.63 8.80 -11.39
CA ASN A 259 -15.92 8.17 -10.27
C ASN A 259 -15.01 9.11 -9.48
N GLU A 260 -14.56 10.21 -10.08
CA GLU A 260 -13.64 11.18 -9.49
C GLU A 260 -14.37 12.46 -9.04
N LYS A 261 -13.94 13.02 -7.90
CA LYS A 261 -14.31 14.36 -7.42
C LYS A 261 -13.08 15.07 -6.88
N GLN A 262 -13.02 16.40 -7.03
CA GLN A 262 -12.14 17.23 -6.22
C GLN A 262 -12.85 17.54 -4.89
N LEU A 263 -12.19 17.28 -3.76
CA LEU A 263 -12.74 17.40 -2.40
C LEU A 263 -11.69 17.95 -1.43
N PHE A 264 -12.14 18.51 -0.30
CA PHE A 264 -11.28 19.14 0.69
C PHE A 264 -10.91 18.22 1.86
N HIS A 265 -9.69 18.38 2.39
CA HIS A 265 -9.21 17.70 3.60
C HIS A 265 -8.38 18.64 4.47
N GLY A 266 -8.98 19.15 5.55
CA GLY A 266 -8.28 19.96 6.56
C GLY A 266 -7.26 19.15 7.36
N THR A 267 -6.08 19.73 7.63
CA THR A 267 -5.02 19.03 8.36
C THR A 267 -4.16 19.96 9.23
N GLN A 268 -3.37 19.37 10.12
CA GLN A 268 -2.41 20.05 10.99
C GLN A 268 -1.01 20.10 10.35
N GLU A 269 -0.23 21.14 10.64
CA GLU A 269 1.07 21.41 9.98
C GLU A 269 2.03 20.20 9.98
N LEU A 270 2.17 19.55 11.14
CA LEU A 270 3.08 18.41 11.35
C LEU A 270 2.75 17.15 10.53
N THR A 271 1.58 17.06 9.89
CA THR A 271 1.21 15.93 9.01
C THR A 271 1.46 16.20 7.52
N ILE A 272 1.70 17.46 7.11
CA ILE A 272 1.83 17.86 5.70
C ILE A 272 2.92 17.06 4.97
N LYS A 273 4.14 17.01 5.52
CA LYS A 273 5.26 16.28 4.92
C LYS A 273 4.92 14.80 4.68
N SER A 274 4.18 14.18 5.61
CA SER A 274 3.77 12.78 5.46
C SER A 274 2.73 12.61 4.37
N ILE A 275 1.72 13.49 4.28
CA ILE A 275 0.67 13.42 3.26
C ILE A 275 1.23 13.71 1.87
N ASN A 276 2.09 14.72 1.72
CA ASN A 276 2.71 15.06 0.44
C ASN A 276 3.59 13.90 -0.11
N GLN A 277 4.33 13.21 0.77
CA GLN A 277 5.25 12.14 0.37
C GLN A 277 4.57 10.77 0.23
N ASN A 278 3.67 10.41 1.17
CA ASN A 278 3.11 9.07 1.33
C ASN A 278 1.60 8.98 1.05
N GLY A 279 0.92 10.11 0.79
CA GLY A 279 -0.52 10.15 0.58
C GLY A 279 -1.34 10.08 1.87
N PHE A 280 -2.65 9.92 1.72
CA PHE A 280 -3.58 9.88 2.86
C PHE A 280 -3.67 8.48 3.48
N ASN A 281 -3.15 8.31 4.69
CA ASN A 281 -3.14 7.03 5.39
C ASN A 281 -4.35 6.89 6.35
N ARG A 282 -5.25 5.93 6.09
CA ARG A 282 -6.44 5.69 6.93
C ARG A 282 -6.14 5.20 8.36
N SER A 283 -4.88 4.88 8.69
CA SER A 283 -4.48 4.54 10.06
C SER A 283 -4.66 5.71 11.04
N TYR A 284 -4.77 6.94 10.53
CA TYR A 284 -5.13 8.14 11.31
C TYR A 284 -6.65 8.39 11.39
N ALA A 285 -7.49 7.48 10.88
CA ALA A 285 -8.94 7.62 10.94
C ALA A 285 -9.46 7.62 12.38
N GLY A 286 -10.34 8.57 12.69
CA GLY A 286 -11.02 8.65 13.99
C GLY A 286 -10.44 9.64 14.99
N MET A 287 -9.30 10.31 14.71
CA MET A 287 -8.78 11.41 15.55
C MET A 287 -9.84 12.48 15.84
N ASN A 288 -10.73 12.73 14.87
CA ASN A 288 -11.81 13.72 14.93
C ASN A 288 -13.21 13.07 14.78
N ALA A 289 -13.42 11.91 15.40
CA ALA A 289 -14.64 11.08 15.36
C ALA A 289 -15.04 10.50 13.98
N ALA A 290 -14.84 9.18 13.83
CA ALA A 290 -15.13 8.43 12.61
C ALA A 290 -16.62 8.02 12.44
N SER A 291 -17.54 8.99 12.30
CA SER A 291 -18.99 8.74 12.28
C SER A 291 -19.51 7.86 11.13
N PHE A 292 -18.83 7.87 9.97
CA PHE A 292 -19.27 7.20 8.74
C PHE A 292 -18.36 6.04 8.29
N GLY A 293 -17.33 5.73 9.10
CA GLY A 293 -16.41 4.61 8.88
C GLY A 293 -14.96 4.95 9.21
N LYS A 294 -14.14 3.93 9.45
CA LYS A 294 -12.69 4.02 9.75
C LYS A 294 -11.87 4.16 8.47
N GLY A 295 -12.08 5.26 7.77
CA GLY A 295 -11.39 5.63 6.53
C GLY A 295 -10.91 7.08 6.55
N THR A 296 -10.35 7.55 5.43
CA THR A 296 -9.96 8.95 5.25
C THR A 296 -11.17 9.77 4.80
N TYR A 297 -11.41 10.90 5.48
CA TYR A 297 -12.57 11.79 5.28
C TYR A 297 -12.25 12.91 4.29
N PHE A 298 -13.21 13.25 3.43
CA PHE A 298 -13.10 14.32 2.44
C PHE A 298 -14.43 15.09 2.33
N ALA A 299 -14.40 16.38 2.57
CA ALA A 299 -15.57 17.26 2.51
C ALA A 299 -15.80 17.79 1.09
N VAL A 300 -17.06 18.01 0.71
CA VAL A 300 -17.41 18.79 -0.49
C VAL A 300 -17.14 20.28 -0.28
N ASP A 301 -17.42 20.78 0.91
CA ASP A 301 -17.22 22.19 1.28
C ASP A 301 -15.89 22.44 1.99
N ALA A 302 -15.16 23.46 1.54
CA ALA A 302 -13.92 23.92 2.16
C ALA A 302 -14.15 24.37 3.60
N ALA A 303 -15.30 24.98 3.92
CA ALA A 303 -15.61 25.46 5.27
C ALA A 303 -15.63 24.34 6.33
N TYR A 304 -16.02 23.12 5.96
CA TYR A 304 -15.93 21.98 6.87
C TYR A 304 -14.47 21.65 7.19
N SER A 305 -13.61 21.60 6.16
CA SER A 305 -12.17 21.41 6.32
C SER A 305 -11.48 22.57 7.03
N ALA A 306 -11.99 23.79 6.90
CA ALA A 306 -11.47 25.00 7.53
C ALA A 306 -11.78 25.11 9.04
N ASN A 307 -12.65 24.24 9.60
CA ASN A 307 -12.85 24.21 11.05
C ASN A 307 -11.59 23.73 11.79
N ASP A 308 -11.27 24.38 12.91
CA ASP A 308 -10.07 24.13 13.73
C ASP A 308 -9.90 22.69 14.20
N THR A 309 -10.99 21.92 14.27
CA THR A 309 -10.94 20.47 14.55
C THR A 309 -10.07 19.74 13.53
N TYR A 310 -10.20 20.07 12.24
CA TYR A 310 -9.53 19.39 11.13
C TYR A 310 -8.28 20.14 10.69
N SER A 311 -8.41 21.43 10.35
CA SER A 311 -7.27 22.30 10.00
C SER A 311 -6.79 23.06 11.23
N LYS A 312 -6.17 22.36 12.19
CA LYS A 312 -5.68 23.01 13.43
C LYS A 312 -4.72 24.15 13.10
N PRO A 313 -4.91 25.36 13.66
CA PRO A 313 -4.00 26.46 13.46
C PRO A 313 -2.62 26.16 14.06
N GLY A 314 -1.56 26.50 13.31
CA GLY A 314 -0.19 26.57 13.83
C GLY A 314 0.04 27.79 14.73
N PRO A 315 1.25 27.98 15.27
CA PRO A 315 1.55 29.04 16.25
C PRO A 315 1.20 30.46 15.78
N ASN A 316 1.26 30.71 14.48
CA ASN A 316 0.97 32.01 13.85
C ASN A 316 -0.48 32.14 13.33
N GLY A 317 -1.39 31.25 13.73
CA GLY A 317 -2.78 31.23 13.24
C GLY A 317 -2.96 30.68 11.81
N GLN A 318 -1.87 30.32 11.12
CA GLN A 318 -1.89 29.72 9.80
C GLN A 318 -2.48 28.30 9.85
N LYS A 319 -3.38 27.99 8.91
CA LYS A 319 -4.14 26.75 8.80
C LYS A 319 -3.91 26.13 7.43
N TYR A 320 -4.13 24.81 7.33
CA TYR A 320 -3.83 24.04 6.13
C TYR A 320 -4.98 23.11 5.73
N MET A 321 -5.28 23.06 4.44
CA MET A 321 -6.18 22.07 3.86
C MET A 321 -5.70 21.65 2.48
N TYR A 322 -5.94 20.39 2.11
CA TYR A 322 -5.76 19.94 0.74
C TYR A 322 -7.02 20.15 -0.08
N LEU A 323 -6.86 20.49 -1.36
CA LEU A 323 -7.80 20.10 -2.40
C LEU A 323 -7.23 18.82 -3.05
N ALA A 324 -7.95 17.72 -2.93
CA ALA A 324 -7.52 16.39 -3.36
C ALA A 324 -8.43 15.85 -4.46
N ARG A 325 -7.87 15.11 -5.42
CA ARG A 325 -8.67 14.26 -6.31
C ARG A 325 -9.00 12.97 -5.57
N VAL A 326 -10.27 12.61 -5.51
CA VAL A 326 -10.78 11.47 -4.72
C VAL A 326 -11.65 10.59 -5.60
N LEU A 327 -11.33 9.30 -5.64
CA LEU A 327 -12.10 8.26 -6.32
C LEU A 327 -13.26 7.82 -5.42
N THR A 328 -14.32 8.62 -5.43
CA THR A 328 -15.56 8.35 -4.66
C THR A 328 -16.36 7.20 -5.26
N GLY A 329 -16.29 7.00 -6.57
CA GLY A 329 -17.04 5.97 -7.29
C GLY A 329 -18.54 5.97 -6.95
N LEU A 330 -19.09 4.78 -6.76
CA LEU A 330 -20.42 4.59 -6.16
C LEU A 330 -20.28 4.55 -4.63
N SER A 331 -20.95 5.47 -3.91
CA SER A 331 -20.91 5.54 -2.44
C SER A 331 -22.11 4.88 -1.78
N CYS A 332 -21.89 4.11 -0.70
CA CYS A 332 -22.96 3.67 0.20
C CYS A 332 -23.21 4.68 1.34
N LEU A 333 -24.28 4.48 2.13
CA LEU A 333 -24.45 5.18 3.40
C LEU A 333 -23.41 4.69 4.42
N GLY A 334 -22.64 5.61 5.00
CA GLY A 334 -21.59 5.28 5.96
C GLY A 334 -22.10 4.97 7.37
N ASN A 335 -21.30 4.23 8.14
CA ASN A 335 -21.56 3.98 9.56
C ASN A 335 -20.25 3.82 10.36
N LYS A 336 -20.30 4.14 11.66
CA LYS A 336 -19.14 4.19 12.57
C LYS A 336 -18.37 2.86 12.72
N ALA A 337 -18.99 1.71 12.44
CA ALA A 337 -18.33 0.41 12.53
C ALA A 337 -17.59 0.01 11.24
N MET A 338 -17.93 0.63 10.10
CA MET A 338 -17.42 0.29 8.77
C MET A 338 -15.88 0.40 8.69
N ILE A 339 -15.21 -0.65 8.20
CA ILE A 339 -13.75 -0.69 7.92
C ILE A 339 -13.43 -0.87 6.43
N SER A 340 -14.46 -1.17 5.64
CA SER A 340 -14.49 -1.29 4.19
C SER A 340 -15.96 -1.11 3.75
N PRO A 341 -16.27 -0.59 2.56
CA PRO A 341 -17.64 -0.52 2.09
C PRO A 341 -18.25 -1.92 1.96
N PRO A 342 -19.59 -2.06 2.07
CA PRO A 342 -20.29 -3.33 1.87
C PRO A 342 -20.33 -3.72 0.39
N SER A 343 -20.79 -4.94 0.09
CA SER A 343 -21.07 -5.34 -1.30
C SER A 343 -22.28 -4.59 -1.88
N ARG A 344 -22.29 -4.43 -3.20
CA ARG A 344 -23.38 -3.85 -3.99
C ARG A 344 -24.42 -4.90 -4.36
N SER A 345 -23.99 -6.16 -4.47
CA SER A 345 -24.86 -7.32 -4.72
C SER A 345 -24.79 -8.32 -3.56
N ALA A 346 -25.89 -9.02 -3.34
CA ALA A 346 -25.92 -10.22 -2.50
C ALA A 346 -25.36 -11.46 -3.23
N SER A 347 -25.28 -11.43 -4.56
CA SER A 347 -24.75 -12.54 -5.38
C SER A 347 -23.23 -12.52 -5.54
N ASP A 348 -22.59 -11.38 -5.27
CA ASP A 348 -21.13 -11.21 -5.33
C ASP A 348 -20.66 -10.39 -4.11
N PRO A 349 -20.12 -11.04 -3.06
CA PRO A 349 -19.61 -10.35 -1.88
C PRO A 349 -18.28 -9.62 -2.13
N THR A 350 -17.66 -9.78 -3.31
CA THR A 350 -16.41 -9.09 -3.68
C THR A 350 -16.67 -7.78 -4.42
N ASP A 351 -17.85 -7.59 -5.01
CA ASP A 351 -18.25 -6.34 -5.68
C ASP A 351 -18.65 -5.26 -4.65
N LEU A 352 -17.66 -4.60 -4.06
CA LEU A 352 -17.87 -3.56 -3.04
C LEU A 352 -18.24 -2.19 -3.63
N TYR A 353 -18.95 -1.38 -2.85
CA TYR A 353 -19.00 0.07 -3.05
C TYR A 353 -17.58 0.67 -2.99
N ASP A 354 -17.38 1.85 -3.59
CA ASP A 354 -16.05 2.48 -3.68
C ASP A 354 -15.73 3.40 -2.51
N SER A 355 -16.76 4.00 -1.92
CA SER A 355 -16.68 4.88 -0.75
C SER A 355 -17.93 4.76 0.11
N ALA A 356 -17.91 5.41 1.26
CA ALA A 356 -19.11 5.72 2.03
C ALA A 356 -19.35 7.23 2.05
N SER A 357 -20.59 7.66 2.25
CA SER A 357 -20.96 9.08 2.41
C SER A 357 -21.99 9.28 3.52
N ASN A 358 -22.16 10.54 3.95
CA ASN A 358 -23.16 10.92 4.96
C ASN A 358 -24.61 10.79 4.44
N ASN A 359 -24.81 10.95 3.14
CA ASN A 359 -26.09 10.86 2.43
C ASN A 359 -25.81 10.57 0.94
N PRO A 360 -25.98 9.33 0.46
CA PRO A 360 -25.67 8.99 -0.94
C PRO A 360 -26.45 9.77 -2.01
N ALA A 361 -27.62 10.35 -1.68
CA ALA A 361 -28.40 11.15 -2.62
C ALA A 361 -27.94 12.61 -2.72
N ALA A 362 -27.37 13.15 -1.64
CA ALA A 362 -26.82 14.51 -1.57
C ALA A 362 -25.63 14.55 -0.60
N PRO A 363 -24.47 13.99 -1.00
CA PRO A 363 -23.33 13.83 -0.11
C PRO A 363 -22.57 15.16 0.07
N ASN A 364 -22.29 15.54 1.32
CA ASN A 364 -21.38 16.63 1.67
C ASN A 364 -20.03 16.11 2.23
N MET A 365 -19.94 14.81 2.49
CA MET A 365 -18.79 14.13 3.06
C MET A 365 -18.63 12.74 2.43
N PHE A 366 -17.41 12.40 2.05
CA PHE A 366 -17.01 11.07 1.58
C PHE A 366 -15.94 10.45 2.48
N VAL A 367 -15.96 9.12 2.58
CA VAL A 367 -14.97 8.32 3.32
C VAL A 367 -14.43 7.23 2.39
N ILE A 368 -13.11 7.21 2.18
CA ILE A 368 -12.42 6.15 1.43
C ILE A 368 -11.68 5.20 2.39
N PHE A 369 -11.64 3.91 2.03
CA PHE A 369 -11.08 2.84 2.86
C PHE A 369 -9.82 2.20 2.25
N ASN A 370 -9.31 2.78 1.16
CA ASN A 370 -8.07 2.39 0.50
C ASN A 370 -7.27 3.67 0.21
N ASP A 371 -6.02 3.71 0.67
CA ASP A 371 -5.21 4.94 0.73
C ASP A 371 -4.94 5.51 -0.68
N VAL A 372 -4.81 4.64 -1.70
CA VAL A 372 -4.57 5.06 -3.09
C VAL A 372 -5.82 5.59 -3.83
N GLN A 373 -6.97 5.73 -3.15
CA GLN A 373 -8.16 6.37 -3.73
C GLN A 373 -8.14 7.91 -3.64
N ALA A 374 -7.12 8.54 -3.06
CA ALA A 374 -6.97 9.99 -3.07
C ALA A 374 -5.56 10.46 -3.43
N TYR A 375 -5.47 11.49 -4.28
CA TYR A 375 -4.24 12.20 -4.61
C TYR A 375 -4.28 13.61 -4.02
N PRO A 376 -3.34 14.01 -3.14
CA PRO A 376 -3.29 15.36 -2.57
C PRO A 376 -2.81 16.34 -3.66
N GLU A 377 -3.72 16.95 -4.40
CA GLU A 377 -3.35 17.71 -5.61
C GLU A 377 -2.78 19.09 -5.30
N TYR A 378 -3.44 19.83 -4.39
CA TYR A 378 -2.99 21.14 -3.93
C TYR A 378 -3.01 21.18 -2.41
N LEU A 379 -1.92 21.66 -1.81
CA LEU A 379 -1.88 22.13 -0.43
C LEU A 379 -2.21 23.63 -0.42
N ILE A 380 -3.18 24.01 0.39
CA ILE A 380 -3.66 25.40 0.52
C ILE A 380 -3.34 25.84 1.95
N SER A 381 -2.55 26.90 2.10
CA SER A 381 -2.32 27.56 3.39
C SER A 381 -3.08 28.88 3.47
N PHE A 382 -3.69 29.13 4.62
CA PHE A 382 -4.64 30.24 4.79
C PHE A 382 -4.70 30.72 6.24
N THR A 383 -5.28 31.90 6.48
CA THR A 383 -5.82 32.29 7.79
C THR A 383 -7.35 32.42 7.68
N PRO A 384 -8.07 32.45 8.82
CA PRO A 384 -9.41 33.06 8.85
C PRO A 384 -9.38 34.48 8.24
#